data_AF-A0A1C5PTS4-F1
#
_entry.id   AF-A0A1C5PTS4-F1
#
_cell.length_a   1.000
_cell.length_b   1.000
_cell.length_c   1.000
_cell.angle_alpha   90.00
_cell.angle_beta   90.00
_cell.angle_gamma   90.00
#
_symmetry.space_group_name_H-M   'P 1'
#
loop_
_entity.id
_entity.type
_entity.pdbx_description
1 polymer ?
#
loop_
_entity_poly.entity_id
_entity_poly.type
_entity_poly.pdbx_seq_one_letter_code
_entity_poly.pdbx_strand_id
1 'polypeptide(L)'
;MKDIVEEECDLSVRAGVLVERLKSYEPELPKDMEPMVYVNYCEKSELGSPRCQKLSDLDSKTVEQDKAWYADRDPNTNEPKTTAQMFFTVYYAEKGDKMLHHFQGKIEIGTGNGGIISQLKMQNEMKLTDESWISYQQGKGNEEYQKYMEDLTDMQNHVLPYLQSFCSLEEKGVKERREQQVTEKNESREAVSRAGVEASTAVKDAGKTERKAVAQKKTMPEKEKKPSIHERLEINKRIIQEKQGKDKPERGADLGVR
;
A
#
# COMPACT_ATOMS: atom_id res chain seq x y z
N MET A 1 -21.51 -28.35 4.63
CA MET A 1 -22.23 -28.69 3.37
C MET A 1 -21.48 -29.73 2.58
N LYS A 2 -20.19 -29.53 2.27
CA LYS A 2 -19.37 -30.58 1.65
C LYS A 2 -19.34 -31.85 2.50
N ASP A 3 -19.17 -31.71 3.81
CA ASP A 3 -19.23 -32.82 4.77
C ASP A 3 -20.56 -33.59 4.70
N ILE A 4 -21.69 -32.89 4.49
CA ILE A 4 -23.03 -33.50 4.35
C ILE A 4 -23.20 -34.18 2.99
N VAL A 5 -22.52 -33.69 1.94
CA VAL A 5 -22.52 -34.33 0.62
C VAL A 5 -21.72 -35.63 0.65
N GLU A 6 -20.64 -35.68 1.44
CA GLU A 6 -19.77 -36.85 1.60
C GLU A 6 -20.37 -37.96 2.47
N GLU A 7 -21.28 -37.63 3.39
CA GLU A 7 -21.95 -38.62 4.26
C GLU A 7 -23.01 -39.50 3.57
N GLU A 8 -23.30 -39.29 2.29
CA GLU A 8 -24.28 -40.06 1.48
C GLU A 8 -25.65 -40.30 2.18
N CYS A 9 -26.09 -39.36 3.02
CA CYS A 9 -27.37 -39.41 3.71
C CYS A 9 -28.51 -38.81 2.85
N ASP A 10 -29.75 -38.89 3.34
CA ASP A 10 -30.94 -38.37 2.66
C ASP A 10 -30.87 -36.85 2.37
N LEU A 11 -29.98 -36.14 3.06
CA LEU A 11 -29.72 -34.72 2.85
C LEU A 11 -28.62 -34.45 1.82
N SER A 12 -27.80 -35.44 1.45
CA SER A 12 -26.67 -35.29 0.51
C SER A 12 -27.15 -34.84 -0.87
N VAL A 13 -28.28 -35.33 -1.36
CA VAL A 13 -28.86 -34.89 -2.64
C VAL A 13 -29.25 -33.41 -2.58
N ARG A 14 -29.90 -32.96 -1.49
CA ARG A 14 -30.29 -31.56 -1.30
C ARG A 14 -29.06 -30.66 -1.10
N ALA A 15 -28.07 -31.13 -0.36
CA ALA A 15 -26.81 -30.41 -0.16
C ALA A 15 -26.03 -30.28 -1.48
N GLY A 16 -26.00 -31.32 -2.31
CA GLY A 16 -25.36 -31.30 -3.64
C GLY A 16 -26.01 -30.29 -4.58
N VAL A 17 -27.35 -30.27 -4.64
CA VAL A 17 -28.09 -29.26 -5.44
C VAL A 17 -27.80 -27.84 -4.95
N LEU A 18 -27.73 -27.61 -3.64
CA LEU A 18 -27.39 -26.30 -3.08
C LEU A 18 -25.95 -25.89 -3.39
N VAL A 19 -24.99 -26.82 -3.32
CA VAL A 19 -23.59 -26.56 -3.69
C VAL A 19 -23.48 -26.18 -5.17
N GLU A 20 -24.18 -26.88 -6.07
CA GLU A 20 -24.23 -26.51 -7.49
C GLU A 20 -24.88 -25.14 -7.72
N ARG A 21 -25.97 -24.82 -7.02
CA ARG A 21 -26.59 -23.48 -7.08
C ARG A 21 -25.66 -22.38 -6.56
N LEU A 22 -24.88 -22.67 -5.52
CA LEU A 22 -23.89 -21.74 -4.98
C LEU A 22 -22.72 -21.52 -5.94
N LYS A 23 -22.32 -22.54 -6.73
CA LYS A 23 -21.28 -22.36 -7.77
C LYS A 23 -21.71 -21.40 -8.87
N SER A 24 -22.99 -21.38 -9.22
CA SER A 24 -23.56 -20.48 -10.22
C SER A 24 -24.06 -19.15 -9.64
N TYR A 25 -23.99 -18.96 -8.32
CA TYR A 25 -24.46 -17.75 -7.68
C TYR A 25 -23.42 -16.64 -7.86
N GLU A 26 -23.70 -15.68 -8.74
CA GLU A 26 -22.96 -14.40 -8.80
C GLU A 26 -23.66 -13.40 -7.88
N PRO A 27 -23.08 -13.04 -6.72
CA PRO A 27 -23.63 -11.97 -5.90
C PRO A 27 -23.53 -10.65 -6.65
N GLU A 28 -24.63 -9.93 -6.78
CA GLU A 28 -24.59 -8.57 -7.31
C GLU A 28 -24.01 -7.63 -6.23
N LEU A 29 -22.76 -7.21 -6.41
CA LEU A 29 -22.17 -6.16 -5.57
C LEU A 29 -22.82 -4.81 -5.93
N PRO A 30 -23.22 -4.00 -4.94
CA PRO A 30 -23.69 -2.65 -5.19
C PRO A 30 -22.64 -1.85 -5.97
N LYS A 31 -23.07 -1.14 -7.02
CA LYS A 31 -22.18 -0.32 -7.86
C LYS A 31 -21.49 0.82 -7.09
N ASP A 32 -22.12 1.25 -5.99
CA ASP A 32 -21.67 2.33 -5.11
C ASP A 32 -21.35 1.77 -3.71
N MET A 33 -20.62 0.66 -3.65
CA MET A 33 -20.20 0.09 -2.37
C MET A 33 -19.06 0.92 -1.75
N GLU A 34 -19.32 1.52 -0.60
CA GLU A 34 -18.28 2.20 0.18
C GLU A 34 -17.37 1.18 0.87
N PRO A 35 -16.05 1.46 0.98
CA PRO A 35 -15.14 0.61 1.72
C PRO A 35 -15.55 0.48 3.20
N MET A 36 -15.63 -0.75 3.66
CA MET A 36 -15.95 -1.09 5.04
C MET A 36 -14.68 -1.57 5.75
N VAL A 37 -14.58 -1.29 7.04
CA VAL A 37 -13.46 -1.72 7.87
C VAL A 37 -13.97 -2.51 9.07
N TYR A 38 -13.36 -3.67 9.28
CA TYR A 38 -13.60 -4.53 10.43
C TYR A 38 -12.39 -4.48 11.37
N VAL A 39 -12.57 -3.99 12.59
CA VAL A 39 -11.54 -3.96 13.63
C VAL A 39 -11.44 -5.35 14.24
N ASN A 40 -10.35 -6.05 13.91
CA ASN A 40 -10.04 -7.38 14.43
C ASN A 40 -9.67 -7.31 15.91
N TYR A 41 -8.82 -6.34 16.26
CA TYR A 41 -8.32 -6.12 17.61
C TYR A 41 -7.87 -4.67 17.78
N CYS A 42 -8.15 -4.08 18.94
CA CYS A 42 -7.60 -2.79 19.34
C CYS A 42 -7.30 -2.84 20.83
N GLU A 43 -6.11 -2.37 21.23
CA GLU A 43 -5.72 -2.29 22.65
C GLU A 43 -6.65 -1.36 23.45
N LYS A 44 -7.32 -0.43 22.77
CA LYS A 44 -8.32 0.48 23.32
C LYS A 44 -9.67 0.13 22.72
N SER A 45 -10.43 -0.70 23.43
CA SER A 45 -11.71 -1.27 22.97
C SER A 45 -12.72 -0.21 22.50
N GLU A 46 -12.68 0.98 23.07
CA GLU A 46 -13.53 2.12 22.72
C GLU A 46 -13.35 2.58 21.26
N LEU A 47 -12.13 2.51 20.72
CA LEU A 47 -11.82 2.89 19.34
C LEU A 47 -12.25 1.83 18.31
N GLY A 48 -12.37 0.58 18.77
CA GLY A 48 -12.78 -0.56 17.94
C GLY A 48 -14.28 -0.81 17.94
N SER A 49 -15.10 0.08 18.51
CA SER A 49 -16.55 -0.09 18.61
C SER A 49 -17.28 1.00 17.82
N PRO A 50 -18.20 0.66 16.91
CA PRO A 50 -18.54 -0.70 16.47
C PRO A 50 -17.38 -1.37 15.69
N ARG A 51 -17.30 -2.70 15.78
CA ARG A 51 -16.23 -3.47 15.10
C ARG A 51 -16.29 -3.35 13.59
N CYS A 52 -17.47 -3.18 13.00
CA CYS A 52 -17.63 -2.98 11.56
C CYS A 52 -18.23 -1.61 11.31
N GLN A 53 -17.53 -0.76 10.56
CA GLN A 53 -18.00 0.57 10.18
C GLN A 53 -17.40 1.02 8.84
N LYS A 54 -17.83 2.18 8.35
CA LYS A 54 -17.26 2.78 7.14
C LYS A 54 -15.80 3.14 7.36
N LEU A 55 -14.97 2.95 6.34
CA LEU A 55 -13.55 3.29 6.40
C LEU A 55 -13.34 4.79 6.69
N SER A 56 -14.13 5.66 6.06
CA SER A 56 -14.09 7.11 6.24
C SER A 56 -14.30 7.52 7.70
N ASP A 57 -15.24 6.88 8.38
CA ASP A 57 -15.63 7.21 9.75
C ASP A 57 -14.56 6.74 10.74
N LEU A 58 -13.99 5.54 10.53
CA LEU A 58 -12.89 5.05 11.35
C LEU A 58 -11.62 5.86 11.14
N ASP A 59 -11.28 6.17 9.89
CA ASP A 59 -10.09 6.94 9.53
C ASP A 59 -10.14 8.32 10.21
N SER A 60 -11.27 9.03 10.09
CA SER A 60 -11.47 10.36 10.70
C SER A 60 -11.34 10.33 12.22
N LYS A 61 -12.01 9.37 12.89
CA LYS A 61 -11.89 9.18 14.35
C LYS A 61 -10.45 8.89 14.76
N THR A 62 -9.75 8.07 13.97
CA THR A 62 -8.35 7.71 14.22
C THR A 62 -7.44 8.92 14.10
N VAL A 63 -7.64 9.77 13.08
CA VAL A 63 -6.87 11.02 12.90
C VAL A 63 -7.02 11.95 14.12
N GLU A 64 -8.26 12.17 14.57
CA GLU A 64 -8.52 13.03 15.74
C GLU A 64 -7.89 12.46 17.00
N GLN A 65 -8.04 11.16 17.23
CA GLN A 65 -7.51 10.48 18.41
C GLN A 65 -5.97 10.46 18.41
N ASP A 66 -5.36 10.15 17.27
CA ASP A 66 -3.91 10.14 17.11
C ASP A 66 -3.33 11.54 17.39
N LYS A 67 -3.97 12.59 16.87
CA LYS A 67 -3.57 13.97 17.13
C LYS A 67 -3.70 14.34 18.62
N ALA A 68 -4.80 13.95 19.26
CA ALA A 68 -5.04 14.24 20.67
C ALA A 68 -4.01 13.56 21.58
N TRP A 69 -3.74 12.27 21.36
CA TRP A 69 -2.77 11.52 22.15
C TRP A 69 -1.33 11.91 21.87
N TYR A 70 -1.02 12.28 20.63
CA TYR A 70 0.31 12.77 20.27
C TYR A 70 0.62 14.12 20.94
N ALA A 71 -0.39 14.97 21.14
CA ALA A 71 -0.24 16.25 21.84
C ALA A 71 -0.06 16.08 23.35
N ASP A 72 -0.63 15.02 23.94
CA ASP A 72 -0.47 14.69 25.35
C ASP A 72 0.83 13.93 25.62
N ARG A 73 1.92 14.68 25.71
CA ARG A 73 3.27 14.13 25.94
C ARG A 73 3.67 14.16 27.41
N ASP A 74 4.44 13.16 27.83
CA ASP A 74 5.09 13.18 29.12
C ASP A 74 6.20 14.24 29.12
N PRO A 75 6.22 15.19 30.08
CA PRO A 75 7.21 16.25 30.12
C PRO A 75 8.64 15.75 30.39
N ASN A 76 8.81 14.54 30.91
CA ASN A 76 10.12 13.97 31.24
C ASN A 76 10.73 13.16 30.09
N THR A 77 9.91 12.41 29.33
CA THR A 77 10.40 11.53 28.25
C THR A 77 10.12 12.08 26.85
N ASN A 78 9.26 13.11 26.72
CA ASN A 78 8.76 13.63 25.45
C ASN A 78 8.03 12.57 24.58
N GLU A 79 7.65 11.46 25.18
CA GLU A 79 6.88 10.39 24.53
C GLU A 79 5.37 10.62 24.72
N PRO A 80 4.53 10.17 23.76
CA PRO A 80 3.08 10.18 23.94
C PRO A 80 2.69 9.33 25.14
N LYS A 81 1.89 9.88 26.05
CA LYS A 81 1.46 9.17 27.27
C LYS A 81 0.60 7.95 26.98
N THR A 82 -0.14 7.99 25.88
CA THR A 82 -1.03 6.91 25.46
C THR A 82 -0.74 6.57 24.01
N THR A 83 -0.47 5.30 23.77
CA THR A 83 -0.44 4.72 22.43
C THR A 83 -1.34 3.48 22.40
N ALA A 84 -1.82 3.12 21.22
CA ALA A 84 -2.58 1.90 21.02
C ALA A 84 -2.34 1.29 19.65
N GLN A 85 -2.17 -0.03 19.59
CA GLN A 85 -2.15 -0.78 18.35
C GLN A 85 -3.57 -1.19 17.94
N MET A 86 -3.87 -1.06 16.65
CA MET A 86 -5.12 -1.51 16.05
C MET A 86 -4.86 -2.37 14.82
N PHE A 87 -5.51 -3.53 14.78
CA PHE A 87 -5.51 -4.47 13.67
C PHE A 87 -6.90 -4.49 13.05
N PHE A 88 -6.96 -4.39 11.72
CA PHE A 88 -8.22 -4.30 11.00
C PHE A 88 -8.14 -5.03 9.66
N THR A 89 -9.31 -5.32 9.10
CA THR A 89 -9.50 -5.83 7.75
C THR A 89 -10.32 -4.82 6.98
N VAL A 90 -9.79 -4.32 5.86
CA VAL A 90 -10.55 -3.43 4.95
C VAL A 90 -11.19 -4.31 3.88
N TYR A 91 -12.46 -4.08 3.62
CA TYR A 91 -13.24 -4.68 2.54
C TYR A 91 -13.61 -3.59 1.54
N TYR A 92 -13.28 -3.78 0.27
CA TYR A 92 -13.55 -2.82 -0.79
C TYR A 92 -13.84 -3.52 -2.10
N ALA A 93 -14.69 -2.91 -2.92
CA ALA A 93 -14.93 -3.33 -4.29
C ALA A 93 -14.55 -2.17 -5.19
N GLU A 94 -13.74 -2.42 -6.22
CA GLU A 94 -13.34 -1.36 -7.15
C GLU A 94 -14.44 -1.08 -8.17
N LYS A 95 -14.39 0.10 -8.79
CA LYS A 95 -15.43 0.52 -9.75
C LYS A 95 -15.51 -0.44 -10.93
N GLY A 96 -16.66 -1.13 -11.05
CA GLY A 96 -16.92 -2.09 -12.12
C GLY A 96 -16.36 -3.48 -11.85
N ASP A 97 -15.78 -3.71 -10.67
CA ASP A 97 -15.35 -5.04 -10.27
C ASP A 97 -16.53 -5.85 -9.70
N LYS A 98 -16.52 -7.15 -9.97
CA LYS A 98 -17.51 -8.11 -9.43
C LYS A 98 -17.02 -8.78 -8.15
N MET A 99 -15.75 -8.58 -7.79
CA MET A 99 -15.13 -9.22 -6.63
C MET A 99 -14.94 -8.23 -5.48
N LEU A 100 -15.23 -8.71 -4.27
CA LEU A 100 -14.92 -7.99 -3.04
C LEU A 100 -13.48 -8.30 -2.65
N HIS A 101 -12.63 -7.27 -2.66
CA HIS A 101 -11.26 -7.34 -2.20
C HIS A 101 -11.17 -7.09 -0.71
N HIS A 102 -10.13 -7.66 -0.09
CA HIS A 102 -9.82 -7.35 1.29
C HIS A 102 -8.32 -7.43 1.55
N PHE A 103 -7.87 -6.67 2.54
CA PHE A 103 -6.52 -6.83 3.12
C PHE A 103 -6.56 -6.55 4.61
N GLN A 104 -5.56 -7.08 5.31
CA GLN A 104 -5.36 -6.83 6.73
C GLN A 104 -4.30 -5.73 6.93
N GLY A 105 -4.59 -4.81 7.84
CA GLY A 105 -3.71 -3.72 8.21
C GLY A 105 -3.45 -3.67 9.71
N LYS A 106 -2.33 -3.05 10.06
CA LYS A 106 -1.96 -2.72 11.44
C LYS A 106 -1.59 -1.24 11.49
N ILE A 107 -2.10 -0.50 12.47
CA ILE A 107 -1.72 0.88 12.72
C ILE A 107 -1.42 1.12 14.20
N GLU A 108 -0.75 2.22 14.48
CA GLU A 108 -0.41 2.68 15.83
C GLU A 108 -0.97 4.10 16.05
N ILE A 109 -1.83 4.24 17.05
CA ILE A 109 -2.52 5.47 17.42
C ILE A 109 -1.75 6.14 18.55
N GLY A 110 -1.61 7.47 18.50
CA GLY A 110 -0.85 8.30 19.44
C GLY A 110 0.58 8.58 18.99
N THR A 111 0.98 8.06 17.82
CA THR A 111 2.32 8.26 17.26
C THR A 111 2.42 9.53 16.40
N GLY A 112 1.29 10.15 16.07
CA GLY A 112 1.26 11.35 15.23
C GLY A 112 1.33 11.04 13.73
N ASN A 113 1.14 9.79 13.33
CA ASN A 113 1.19 9.34 11.94
C ASN A 113 -0.16 9.47 11.21
N GLY A 114 -1.19 9.97 11.89
CA GLY A 114 -2.52 10.22 11.34
C GLY A 114 -3.42 8.97 11.33
N GLY A 115 -4.33 8.95 10.37
CA GLY A 115 -5.36 7.92 10.22
C GLY A 115 -4.85 6.59 9.66
N ILE A 116 -5.80 5.73 9.31
CA ILE A 116 -5.56 4.45 8.66
C ILE A 116 -4.88 4.65 7.31
N ILE A 117 -5.40 5.53 6.45
CA ILE A 117 -4.89 5.70 5.08
C ILE A 117 -3.47 6.26 5.08
N SER A 118 -3.18 7.27 5.91
CA SER A 118 -1.85 7.88 5.98
C SER A 118 -0.81 6.89 6.48
N GLN A 119 -1.15 6.09 7.50
CA GLN A 119 -0.25 5.07 8.02
C GLN A 119 -0.04 3.91 7.05
N LEU A 120 -1.09 3.43 6.36
CA LEU A 120 -0.94 2.40 5.33
C LEU A 120 -0.03 2.87 4.19
N LYS A 121 -0.20 4.11 3.73
CA LYS A 121 0.68 4.73 2.73
C LYS A 121 2.12 4.80 3.21
N MET A 122 2.35 5.27 4.43
CA MET A 122 3.69 5.34 5.02
C MET A 122 4.34 3.96 5.14
N GLN A 123 3.60 2.96 5.63
CA GLN A 123 4.09 1.58 5.75
C GLN A 123 4.40 0.95 4.39
N ASN A 124 3.59 1.22 3.37
CA ASN A 124 3.81 0.72 2.03
C ASN A 124 5.06 1.32 1.40
N GLU A 125 5.24 2.65 1.53
CA GLU A 125 6.45 3.34 1.08
C GLU A 125 7.70 2.81 1.81
N MET A 126 7.64 2.60 3.13
CA MET A 126 8.76 2.02 3.87
C MET A 126 9.12 0.62 3.34
N LYS A 127 8.14 -0.26 3.12
CA LYS A 127 8.38 -1.61 2.57
C LYS A 127 8.97 -1.58 1.15
N LEU A 128 8.66 -0.56 0.36
CA LEU A 128 9.19 -0.37 -1.00
C LEU A 128 10.58 0.27 -1.03
N THR A 129 11.01 0.93 0.05
CA THR A 129 12.31 1.63 0.11
C THR A 129 13.33 0.98 1.04
N ASP A 130 12.89 0.15 1.99
CA ASP A 130 13.77 -0.49 2.97
C ASP A 130 14.58 -1.62 2.31
N GLU A 131 15.85 -1.35 2.04
CA GLU A 131 16.78 -2.29 1.41
C GLU A 131 16.96 -3.59 2.21
N SER A 132 16.91 -3.52 3.55
CA SER A 132 17.03 -4.71 4.41
C SER A 132 15.79 -5.59 4.28
N TRP A 133 14.61 -4.96 4.30
CA TRP A 133 13.34 -5.65 4.11
C TRP A 133 13.23 -6.26 2.71
N ILE A 134 13.60 -5.52 1.67
CA ILE A 134 13.61 -5.97 0.28
C ILE A 134 14.54 -7.17 0.12
N SER A 135 15.76 -7.09 0.67
CA SER A 135 16.73 -8.20 0.63
C SER A 135 16.21 -9.45 1.34
N TYR A 136 15.53 -9.28 2.48
CA TYR A 136 14.90 -10.38 3.20
C TYR A 136 13.79 -11.05 2.37
N GLN A 137 12.96 -10.27 1.66
CA GLN A 137 11.93 -10.82 0.78
C GLN A 137 12.52 -11.49 -0.47
N GLN A 138 13.59 -10.94 -1.06
CA GLN A 138 14.32 -11.60 -2.15
C GLN A 138 14.88 -12.97 -1.75
N GLY A 139 15.29 -13.12 -0.48
CA GLY A 139 15.79 -14.38 0.07
C GLY A 139 14.75 -15.49 0.19
N LYS A 140 13.45 -15.19 0.11
CA LYS A 140 12.36 -16.19 0.17
C LYS A 140 12.07 -16.88 -1.17
N GLY A 141 12.54 -16.29 -2.27
CA GLY A 141 12.35 -16.81 -3.61
C GLY A 141 11.94 -15.72 -4.58
N ASN A 142 12.42 -15.80 -5.83
CA ASN A 142 12.20 -14.75 -6.81
C ASN A 142 10.72 -14.60 -7.20
N GLU A 143 9.97 -15.70 -7.33
CA GLU A 143 8.53 -15.64 -7.68
C GLU A 143 7.68 -14.97 -6.58
N GLU A 144 7.89 -15.36 -5.32
CA GLU A 144 7.21 -14.75 -4.18
C GLU A 144 7.59 -13.26 -4.04
N TYR A 145 8.86 -12.93 -4.29
CA TYR A 145 9.33 -11.55 -4.29
C TYR A 145 8.68 -10.71 -5.40
N GLN A 146 8.60 -11.22 -6.64
CA GLN A 146 7.93 -10.51 -7.73
C GLN A 146 6.47 -10.24 -7.40
N LYS A 147 5.74 -11.27 -6.95
CA LYS A 147 4.33 -11.13 -6.53
C LYS A 147 4.18 -10.12 -5.39
N TYR A 148 5.06 -10.18 -4.40
CA TYR A 148 5.06 -9.23 -3.28
C TYR A 148 5.27 -7.78 -3.75
N MET A 149 6.20 -7.55 -4.67
CA MET A 149 6.44 -6.23 -5.24
C MET A 149 5.28 -5.74 -6.10
N GLU A 150 4.64 -6.63 -6.86
CA GLU A 150 3.40 -6.35 -7.59
C GLU A 150 2.29 -5.94 -6.62
N ASP A 151 2.04 -6.71 -5.56
CA ASP A 151 1.02 -6.42 -4.55
C ASP A 151 1.26 -5.06 -3.84
N LEU A 152 2.51 -4.76 -3.45
CA LEU A 152 2.84 -3.45 -2.85
C LEU A 152 2.67 -2.29 -3.83
N THR A 153 3.04 -2.50 -5.09
CA THR A 153 2.95 -1.49 -6.16
C THR A 153 1.49 -1.22 -6.52
N ASP A 154 0.67 -2.26 -6.59
CA ASP A 154 -0.77 -2.16 -6.79
C ASP A 154 -1.43 -1.44 -5.61
N MET A 155 -1.06 -1.81 -4.38
CA MET A 155 -1.50 -1.11 -3.18
C MET A 155 -1.16 0.39 -3.24
N GLN A 156 0.04 0.76 -3.69
CA GLN A 156 0.48 2.15 -3.77
C GLN A 156 -0.25 2.94 -4.86
N ASN A 157 -0.39 2.36 -6.05
CA ASN A 157 -0.83 3.09 -7.24
C ASN A 157 -2.34 3.04 -7.46
N HIS A 158 -3.02 2.08 -6.83
CA HIS A 158 -4.41 1.77 -7.13
C HIS A 158 -5.28 1.72 -5.87
N VAL A 159 -4.99 0.79 -4.95
CA VAL A 159 -5.83 0.57 -3.76
C VAL A 159 -5.84 1.80 -2.83
N LEU A 160 -4.67 2.32 -2.46
CA LEU A 160 -4.60 3.46 -1.53
C LEU A 160 -5.24 4.72 -2.11
N PRO A 161 -4.97 5.14 -3.38
CA PRO A 161 -5.71 6.24 -4.00
C PRO A 161 -7.22 6.02 -4.04
N TYR A 162 -7.67 4.78 -4.31
CA TYR A 162 -9.09 4.43 -4.32
C TYR A 162 -9.71 4.64 -2.93
N LEU A 163 -9.12 4.05 -1.89
CA LEU A 163 -9.61 4.20 -0.51
C LEU A 163 -9.56 5.65 -0.01
N GLN A 164 -8.51 6.39 -0.39
CA GLN A 164 -8.35 7.79 -0.05
C GLN A 164 -9.49 8.64 -0.63
N SER A 165 -10.05 8.27 -1.79
CA SER A 165 -11.18 9.01 -2.38
C SER A 165 -12.45 9.01 -1.51
N PHE A 166 -12.60 8.04 -0.60
CA PHE A 166 -13.70 7.97 0.36
C PHE A 166 -13.37 8.68 1.68
N CYS A 167 -12.09 8.75 2.03
CA CYS A 167 -11.61 9.42 3.23
C CYS A 167 -11.46 10.92 2.92
N SER A 168 -12.60 11.61 2.97
CA SER A 168 -12.69 13.05 2.70
C SER A 168 -12.01 13.84 3.82
N LEU A 169 -10.70 14.10 3.72
CA LEU A 169 -10.02 15.34 4.14
C LEU A 169 -8.50 15.27 3.85
N GLU A 170 -8.12 15.97 2.79
CA GLU A 170 -6.87 16.74 2.65
C GLU A 170 -5.50 16.03 2.78
N GLU A 171 -4.83 15.96 1.62
CA GLU A 171 -3.38 15.96 1.40
C GLU A 171 -2.58 17.08 2.14
N LYS A 172 -3.13 17.79 3.13
CA LYS A 172 -2.48 18.94 3.77
C LYS A 172 -1.58 18.60 4.95
N GLY A 173 -1.81 17.51 5.70
CA GLY A 173 -1.01 17.23 6.92
C GLY A 173 0.28 16.43 6.70
N VAL A 174 0.29 15.49 5.75
CA VAL A 174 1.39 14.51 5.60
C VAL A 174 2.60 15.10 4.87
N LYS A 175 2.39 16.07 3.98
CA LYS A 175 3.47 16.74 3.25
C LYS A 175 4.25 17.71 4.16
N GLU A 176 3.55 18.41 5.04
CA GLU A 176 4.13 19.41 5.96
C GLU A 176 4.95 18.75 7.10
N ARG A 177 4.55 17.58 7.60
CA ARG A 177 5.34 16.83 8.62
C ARG A 177 6.56 16.08 8.07
N ARG A 178 6.59 15.71 6.79
CA ARG A 178 7.81 15.16 6.16
C ARG A 178 8.90 16.21 6.07
N GLU A 179 8.55 17.46 5.78
CA GLU A 179 9.52 18.55 5.82
C GLU A 179 10.03 18.77 7.25
N GLN A 180 9.16 18.74 8.27
CA GLN A 180 9.57 18.90 9.68
C GLN A 180 10.43 17.75 10.23
N GLN A 181 10.07 16.49 9.96
CA GLN A 181 10.84 15.35 10.46
C GLN A 181 12.18 15.18 9.72
N VAL A 182 12.25 15.56 8.45
CA VAL A 182 13.52 15.62 7.71
C VAL A 182 14.38 16.79 8.19
N THR A 183 13.82 17.97 8.47
CA THR A 183 14.58 19.08 9.06
C THR A 183 15.09 18.75 10.46
N GLU A 184 14.28 18.20 11.35
CA GLU A 184 14.69 17.87 12.73
C GLU A 184 15.79 16.80 12.76
N LYS A 185 15.72 15.80 11.86
CA LYS A 185 16.72 14.72 11.75
C LYS A 185 18.03 15.18 11.09
N ASN A 186 17.97 16.24 10.27
CA ASN A 186 19.14 16.87 9.68
C ASN A 186 19.80 17.88 10.64
N GLU A 187 18.99 18.62 11.41
CA GLU A 187 19.46 19.62 12.39
C GLU A 187 20.09 18.94 13.61
N SER A 188 19.57 17.79 14.04
CA SER A 188 20.23 16.93 15.05
C SER A 188 21.53 16.29 14.56
N ARG A 189 21.73 16.14 13.23
CA ARG A 189 23.00 15.71 12.63
C ARG A 189 23.99 16.87 12.44
N GLU A 190 23.51 18.08 12.17
CA GLU A 190 24.32 19.31 12.12
C GLU A 190 24.76 19.80 13.51
N ALA A 191 23.92 19.67 14.53
CA ALA A 191 24.26 20.01 15.91
C ALA A 191 25.39 19.12 16.47
N VAL A 192 25.41 17.83 16.10
CA VAL A 192 26.48 16.89 16.47
C VAL A 192 27.77 17.15 15.70
N SER A 193 27.70 17.69 14.48
CA SER A 193 28.89 17.99 13.66
C SER A 193 29.49 19.38 13.91
N ARG A 194 28.79 20.29 14.61
CA ARG A 194 29.33 21.60 15.02
C ARG A 194 30.07 21.61 16.37
N ALA A 195 30.00 20.54 17.16
CA ALA A 195 30.61 20.49 18.48
C ALA A 195 32.08 20.01 18.50
N GLY A 196 32.73 19.84 17.35
CA GLY A 196 34.09 19.29 17.34
C GLY A 196 34.92 19.62 16.12
N VAL A 197 35.25 20.91 15.89
CA VAL A 197 36.53 21.31 15.30
C VAL A 197 36.87 22.74 15.76
N GLU A 198 37.51 22.87 16.92
CA GLU A 198 38.37 24.02 17.21
C GLU A 198 39.84 23.62 16.99
N ALA A 199 40.59 24.58 16.44
CA ALA A 199 42.04 24.62 16.22
C ALA A 199 42.62 23.78 15.06
N SER A 200 42.95 24.46 13.95
CA SER A 200 44.35 24.74 13.59
C SER A 200 44.47 25.57 12.30
N THR A 201 45.43 26.48 12.35
CA THR A 201 45.76 27.59 11.46
C THR A 201 46.51 27.23 10.17
N ALA A 202 46.37 28.12 9.17
CA ALA A 202 47.42 28.67 8.30
C ALA A 202 47.87 27.97 6.98
N VAL A 203 47.46 28.63 5.87
CA VAL A 203 48.22 29.07 4.67
C VAL A 203 48.82 28.01 3.70
N LYS A 204 48.32 27.93 2.45
CA LYS A 204 48.98 28.47 1.24
C LYS A 204 48.18 28.25 -0.05
N ASP A 205 48.22 29.31 -0.85
CA ASP A 205 47.67 29.61 -2.16
C ASP A 205 48.33 28.83 -3.31
N ALA A 206 47.56 28.62 -4.40
CA ALA A 206 47.93 28.64 -5.82
C ALA A 206 47.15 27.58 -6.63
N GLY A 207 46.39 28.00 -7.66
CA GLY A 207 45.91 27.05 -8.67
C GLY A 207 44.71 27.44 -9.53
N LYS A 208 44.81 28.57 -10.23
CA LYS A 208 43.95 28.99 -11.35
C LYS A 208 43.75 27.86 -12.37
N THR A 209 42.52 27.48 -12.73
CA THR A 209 42.14 27.10 -14.11
C THR A 209 40.63 27.26 -14.33
N GLU A 210 40.35 27.81 -15.50
CA GLU A 210 39.14 28.38 -16.08
C GLU A 210 38.24 27.33 -16.76
N ARG A 211 36.96 27.69 -16.99
CA ARG A 211 35.99 27.17 -18.01
C ARG A 211 35.18 25.92 -17.61
N LYS A 212 33.89 25.77 -17.92
CA LYS A 212 32.95 26.47 -18.82
C LYS A 212 31.51 26.11 -18.40
N ALA A 213 30.62 27.09 -18.37
CA ALA A 213 29.17 26.88 -18.37
C ALA A 213 28.70 26.44 -19.76
N VAL A 214 27.83 25.42 -19.82
CA VAL A 214 27.04 25.10 -21.02
C VAL A 214 25.59 24.89 -20.58
N ALA A 215 24.78 25.90 -20.88
CA ALA A 215 23.34 25.81 -20.93
C ALA A 215 22.92 24.90 -22.08
N GLN A 216 22.10 23.89 -21.81
CA GLN A 216 21.31 23.20 -22.84
C GLN A 216 19.83 23.48 -22.60
N LYS A 217 19.33 24.46 -23.35
CA LYS A 217 17.91 24.55 -23.73
C LYS A 217 17.51 23.23 -24.39
N LYS A 218 16.53 22.52 -23.82
CA LYS A 218 15.75 21.51 -24.56
C LYS A 218 14.41 22.11 -24.95
N THR A 219 14.29 22.30 -26.25
CA THR A 219 13.07 22.57 -27.02
C THR A 219 12.05 21.46 -26.76
N MET A 220 10.81 21.84 -26.44
CA MET A 220 9.69 20.91 -26.25
C MET A 220 9.13 20.43 -27.59
N PRO A 221 8.85 19.12 -27.78
CA PRO A 221 7.87 18.67 -28.74
C PRO A 221 6.51 18.45 -28.03
N GLU A 222 5.52 19.13 -28.61
CA GLU A 222 4.09 18.84 -28.71
C GLU A 222 3.48 17.70 -27.87
N LYS A 223 2.45 18.05 -27.09
CA LYS A 223 1.62 17.13 -26.29
C LYS A 223 0.90 16.11 -27.18
N GLU A 224 1.48 14.94 -27.35
CA GLU A 224 0.69 13.75 -27.67
C GLU A 224 -0.17 13.38 -26.43
N LYS A 225 -1.49 13.30 -26.64
CA LYS A 225 -2.45 12.89 -25.60
C LYS A 225 -2.04 11.52 -25.09
N LYS A 226 -1.65 11.47 -23.82
CA LYS A 226 -1.44 10.21 -23.09
C LYS A 226 -2.69 9.33 -23.26
N PRO A 227 -2.57 8.07 -23.72
CA PRO A 227 -3.70 7.17 -23.85
C PRO A 227 -4.36 6.95 -22.48
N SER A 228 -5.68 6.80 -22.50
CA SER A 228 -6.54 6.64 -21.32
C SER A 228 -6.15 5.41 -20.50
N ILE A 229 -6.42 5.43 -19.20
CA ILE A 229 -6.12 4.33 -18.27
C ILE A 229 -6.74 3.01 -18.77
N HIS A 230 -7.94 3.07 -19.33
CA HIS A 230 -8.61 1.89 -19.91
C HIS A 230 -7.86 1.33 -21.13
N GLU A 231 -7.33 2.17 -22.01
CA GLU A 231 -6.57 1.73 -23.19
C GLU A 231 -5.25 1.07 -22.77
N ARG A 232 -4.59 1.60 -21.75
CA ARG A 232 -3.33 1.02 -21.22
C ARG A 232 -3.54 -0.35 -20.59
N LEU A 233 -4.63 -0.52 -19.84
CA LEU A 233 -5.00 -1.79 -19.23
C LEU A 233 -5.41 -2.84 -20.28
N GLU A 234 -6.10 -2.42 -21.34
CA GLU A 234 -6.48 -3.32 -22.44
C GLU A 234 -5.26 -3.75 -23.27
N ILE A 235 -4.32 -2.84 -23.52
CA ILE A 235 -3.04 -3.15 -24.18
C ILE A 235 -2.22 -4.13 -23.33
N ASN A 236 -2.10 -3.91 -22.02
CA ASN A 236 -1.39 -4.84 -21.13
C ASN A 236 -2.04 -6.22 -21.07
N LYS A 237 -3.38 -6.30 -21.02
CA LYS A 237 -4.10 -7.57 -21.12
C LYS A 237 -3.84 -8.29 -22.45
N ARG A 238 -3.82 -7.58 -23.58
CA ARG A 238 -3.48 -8.16 -24.89
C ARG A 238 -2.03 -8.64 -24.96
N ILE A 239 -1.07 -7.88 -24.42
CA ILE A 239 0.35 -8.28 -24.38
C ILE A 239 0.54 -9.54 -23.53
N ILE A 240 -0.16 -9.66 -22.41
CA ILE A 240 -0.11 -10.85 -21.54
C ILE A 240 -0.73 -12.06 -22.24
N GLN A 241 -1.85 -11.90 -22.94
CA GLN A 241 -2.49 -12.97 -23.70
C GLN A 241 -1.67 -13.41 -24.93
N GLU A 242 -1.02 -12.47 -25.64
CA GLU A 242 -0.17 -12.80 -26.78
C GLU A 242 1.12 -13.53 -26.35
N LYS A 243 1.67 -13.15 -25.18
CA LYS A 243 2.81 -13.87 -24.58
C LYS A 243 2.41 -15.26 -24.08
N GLN A 244 1.22 -15.43 -23.52
CA GLN A 244 0.70 -16.74 -23.11
C GLN A 244 0.22 -17.62 -24.29
N GLY A 245 -0.01 -17.03 -25.47
CA GLY A 245 -0.43 -17.76 -26.68
C GLY A 245 0.73 -18.33 -27.52
N LYS A 246 1.98 -17.93 -27.27
CA LYS A 246 3.17 -18.38 -28.01
C LYS A 246 3.95 -19.54 -27.39
N ASP A 247 3.66 -19.93 -26.15
CA ASP A 247 4.16 -21.17 -25.56
C ASP A 247 3.09 -22.28 -25.63
N LYS A 248 2.82 -22.75 -26.86
CA LYS A 248 2.36 -24.14 -27.04
C LYS A 248 3.61 -24.97 -27.35
N PRO A 249 3.86 -26.08 -26.62
CA PRO A 249 4.88 -27.02 -27.08
C PRO A 249 4.43 -27.58 -28.44
N GLU A 250 5.32 -27.54 -29.44
CA GLU A 250 5.20 -28.33 -30.65
C GLU A 250 5.07 -29.81 -30.27
N ARG A 251 3.83 -30.29 -30.20
CA ARG A 251 3.51 -31.71 -30.15
C ARG A 251 3.69 -32.24 -31.58
N GLY A 252 4.94 -32.53 -31.94
CA GLY A 252 5.25 -33.41 -33.05
C GLY A 252 4.78 -34.83 -32.71
N ALA A 253 3.55 -35.14 -33.08
CA ALA A 253 3.13 -36.51 -33.28
C ALA A 253 3.28 -36.78 -34.78
N ASP A 254 4.24 -37.62 -35.15
CA ASP A 254 4.18 -38.30 -36.45
C ASP A 254 4.00 -39.80 -36.19
N LEU A 255 2.91 -40.32 -36.73
CA LEU A 255 2.44 -41.69 -36.61
C LEU A 255 2.91 -42.48 -37.84
N GLY A 256 3.86 -43.39 -37.65
CA GLY A 256 3.82 -44.75 -38.21
C GLY A 256 4.31 -45.02 -39.65
N VAL A 257 4.64 -46.31 -39.83
CA VAL A 257 4.66 -47.09 -41.08
C VAL A 257 5.87 -46.95 -42.00
N ARG A 258 6.90 -47.78 -41.76
CA ARG A 258 7.28 -48.93 -42.63
C ARG A 258 8.33 -49.80 -41.96
#